data_AF-L1ID62-F1
#
_entry.id   AF-L1ID62-F1
#
_cell.length_a   1.000
_cell.length_b   1.000
_cell.length_c   1.000
_cell.angle_alpha   90.00
_cell.angle_beta   90.00
_cell.angle_gamma   90.00
#
_symmetry.space_group_name_H-M   'P 1'
#
loop_
_entity.id
_entity.type
_entity.pdbx_description
1 polymer ?
#
loop_
_entity_poly.entity_id
_entity_poly.type
_entity_poly.pdbx_seq_one_letter_code
_entity_poly.pdbx_strand_id
1 'polypeptide(L)'
;MSWSTGLFSCWDDFETMMNGTVLCGATVCLMSVNNSVDMNGGRPSCNIPTRRLWRVSRDCGCSERDTAMLINSLLCAMFPCMGMYWRKQIRDAFSIQGSMSGDCFACACCFPCAAMQEAREIKKRGGSVNAPVQIQMS
;
A
#
# COMPACT_ATOMS: atom_id res chain seq x y z
N MET A 1 -19.77 -2.62 -3.14
CA MET A 1 -19.21 -3.99 -3.25
C MET A 1 -18.41 -4.31 -2.01
N SER A 2 -18.37 -5.53 -1.48
CA SER A 2 -17.49 -5.88 -0.36
C SER A 2 -16.06 -6.18 -0.84
N TRP A 3 -15.12 -6.34 0.11
CA TRP A 3 -13.84 -6.99 -0.15
C TRP A 3 -14.06 -8.39 -0.72
N SER A 4 -13.23 -8.80 -1.68
CA SER A 4 -13.36 -10.08 -2.37
C SER A 4 -12.85 -11.28 -1.57
N THR A 5 -12.03 -11.04 -0.55
CA THR A 5 -11.55 -12.06 0.38
C THR A 5 -11.81 -11.60 1.82
N GLY A 6 -11.95 -12.55 2.75
CA GLY A 6 -12.10 -12.25 4.17
C GLY A 6 -10.80 -11.69 4.78
N LEU A 7 -10.90 -10.95 5.89
CA LEU A 7 -9.73 -10.33 6.53
C LEU A 7 -8.65 -11.36 6.91
N PHE A 8 -9.04 -12.57 7.29
CA PHE A 8 -8.11 -13.64 7.70
C PHE A 8 -7.75 -14.63 6.59
N SER A 9 -8.07 -14.31 5.32
CA SER A 9 -7.68 -15.15 4.18
C SER A 9 -6.17 -15.19 3.90
N CYS A 10 -5.37 -14.52 4.73
CA CYS A 10 -3.91 -14.64 4.75
C CYS A 10 -3.44 -16.01 5.24
N TRP A 11 -4.22 -16.69 6.10
CA TRP A 11 -3.89 -18.03 6.59
C TRP A 11 -3.98 -19.10 5.50
N ASP A 12 -4.74 -18.83 4.43
CA ASP A 12 -4.82 -19.69 3.25
C ASP A 12 -3.52 -19.68 2.42
N ASP A 13 -2.65 -18.69 2.67
CA ASP A 13 -1.38 -18.46 1.98
C ASP A 13 -0.27 -18.22 3.01
N PHE A 14 -0.21 -19.15 3.97
CA PHE A 14 0.66 -19.09 5.14
C PHE A 14 2.14 -18.98 4.76
N GLU A 15 2.55 -19.52 3.62
CA GLU A 15 3.91 -19.41 3.11
C GLU A 15 4.25 -17.98 2.69
N THR A 16 3.37 -17.31 1.94
CA THR A 16 3.53 -15.89 1.60
C THR A 16 3.51 -15.02 2.85
N MET A 17 2.65 -15.34 3.81
CA MET A 17 2.57 -14.65 5.10
C MET A 17 3.84 -14.83 5.92
N MET A 18 4.37 -16.05 6.05
CA MET A 18 5.60 -16.34 6.80
C MET A 18 6.82 -15.74 6.12
N ASN A 19 6.93 -15.83 4.79
CA ASN A 19 7.99 -15.16 4.04
C ASN A 19 7.91 -13.63 4.19
N GLY A 20 6.70 -13.06 4.31
CA GLY A 20 6.49 -11.64 4.60
C GLY A 20 6.73 -11.23 6.06
N THR A 21 6.45 -12.11 7.02
CA THR A 21 6.45 -11.80 8.47
C THR A 21 7.76 -12.19 9.15
N VAL A 22 8.40 -13.30 8.74
CA VAL A 22 9.65 -13.84 9.31
C VAL A 22 10.88 -13.07 8.83
N LEU A 23 10.85 -12.45 7.64
CA LEU A 23 11.99 -11.70 7.10
C LEU A 23 12.11 -10.25 7.61
N CYS A 24 11.07 -9.72 8.26
CA CYS A 24 10.99 -8.48 9.06
C CYS A 24 9.57 -7.93 8.90
N GLY A 25 8.95 -7.41 9.97
CA GLY A 25 7.71 -6.62 9.85
C GLY A 25 7.77 -5.46 8.83
N ALA A 26 8.98 -5.09 8.37
CA ALA A 26 9.23 -4.20 7.25
C ALA A 26 8.58 -4.66 5.92
N THR A 27 8.55 -5.96 5.59
CA THR A 27 8.05 -6.44 4.29
C THR A 27 6.55 -6.22 4.13
N VAL A 28 5.81 -6.29 5.24
CA VAL A 28 4.37 -6.02 5.25
C VAL A 28 4.08 -4.53 5.03
N CYS A 29 4.86 -3.66 5.66
CA CYS A 29 4.83 -2.23 5.37
C CYS A 29 5.21 -1.95 3.92
N LEU A 30 6.21 -2.66 3.37
CA LEU A 30 6.63 -2.55 1.97
C LEU A 30 5.50 -2.93 1.01
N MET A 31 4.64 -3.89 1.35
CA MET A 31 3.49 -4.25 0.51
C MET A 31 2.45 -3.12 0.46
N SER A 32 2.10 -2.55 1.61
CA SER A 32 1.19 -1.39 1.67
C SER A 32 1.78 -0.15 0.98
N VAL A 33 3.09 0.06 1.14
CA VAL A 33 3.86 1.11 0.46
C VAL A 33 3.84 0.89 -1.04
N ASN A 34 4.11 -0.33 -1.50
CA ASN A 34 4.12 -0.65 -2.93
C ASN A 34 2.72 -0.48 -3.53
N ASN A 35 1.67 -0.95 -2.84
CA ASN A 35 0.28 -0.71 -3.25
C ASN A 35 0.00 0.79 -3.39
N SER A 36 0.44 1.60 -2.43
CA SER A 36 0.29 3.06 -2.48
C SER A 36 1.06 3.70 -3.64
N VAL A 37 2.32 3.28 -3.90
CA VAL A 37 3.10 3.76 -5.03
C VAL A 37 2.45 3.40 -6.36
N ASP A 38 1.95 2.16 -6.49
CA ASP A 38 1.27 1.68 -7.69
C ASP A 38 -0.03 2.47 -7.93
N MET A 39 -0.83 2.69 -6.88
CA MET A 39 -2.05 3.52 -6.95
C MET A 39 -1.75 4.96 -7.38
N ASN A 40 -0.60 5.51 -6.99
CA ASN A 40 -0.15 6.85 -7.35
C ASN A 40 0.64 6.91 -8.67
N GLY A 41 0.67 5.83 -9.47
CA GLY A 41 1.36 5.79 -10.75
C GLY A 41 2.88 5.95 -10.63
N GLY A 42 3.49 5.34 -9.61
CA GLY A 42 4.93 5.38 -9.36
C GLY A 42 5.42 6.59 -8.56
N ARG A 43 4.51 7.42 -8.05
CA ARG A 43 4.83 8.63 -7.28
C ARG A 43 4.66 8.42 -5.77
N PRO A 44 5.39 9.18 -4.93
CA PRO A 44 5.17 9.15 -3.50
C PRO A 44 3.81 9.73 -3.15
N SER A 45 3.27 9.28 -2.02
CA SER A 45 2.08 9.86 -1.40
C SER A 45 2.30 11.32 -1.00
N CYS A 46 1.19 12.02 -0.75
CA CYS A 46 1.19 13.40 -0.25
C CYS A 46 1.82 14.43 -1.21
N ASN A 47 1.89 14.12 -2.51
CA ASN A 47 2.43 15.01 -3.55
C ASN A 47 3.83 15.57 -3.23
N ILE A 48 4.64 14.79 -2.53
CA ILE A 48 6.03 15.17 -2.21
C ILE A 48 6.82 15.25 -3.54
N PRO A 49 7.56 16.34 -3.80
CA PRO A 49 8.25 16.53 -5.07
C PRO A 49 9.41 15.52 -5.26
N THR A 50 9.12 14.40 -5.91
CA THR A 50 10.06 13.28 -6.12
C THR A 50 11.31 13.70 -6.88
N ARG A 51 11.19 14.59 -7.88
CA ARG A 51 12.33 15.03 -8.72
C ARG A 51 13.50 15.63 -7.94
N ARG A 52 13.24 16.28 -6.79
CA ARG A 52 14.32 16.84 -5.97
C ARG A 52 15.05 15.75 -5.20
N LEU A 53 14.30 14.81 -4.62
CA LEU A 53 14.85 13.70 -3.84
C LEU A 53 15.50 12.64 -4.74
N TRP A 54 14.92 12.38 -5.92
CA TRP A 54 15.49 11.48 -6.92
C TRP A 54 16.89 11.91 -7.35
N ARG A 55 17.18 13.21 -7.43
CA ARG A 55 18.54 13.67 -7.75
C ARG A 55 19.58 13.22 -6.72
N VAL A 56 19.19 13.08 -5.45
CA VAL A 56 20.07 12.63 -4.37
C VAL A 56 20.28 11.12 -4.43
N SER A 57 19.23 10.36 -4.76
CA SER A 57 19.29 8.89 -4.84
C SER A 57 19.79 8.37 -6.19
N ARG A 58 19.77 9.19 -7.25
CA ARG A 58 20.27 8.83 -8.58
C ARG A 58 21.74 8.43 -8.56
N ASP A 59 22.53 9.10 -7.73
CA ASP A 59 23.98 8.82 -7.62
C ASP A 59 24.24 7.46 -6.96
N CYS A 60 23.24 6.88 -6.29
CA CYS A 60 23.23 5.50 -5.79
C CYS A 60 22.64 4.48 -6.79
N GLY A 61 22.27 4.90 -8.01
CA GLY A 61 21.66 4.04 -9.02
C GLY A 61 20.16 3.75 -8.81
N CYS A 62 19.49 4.48 -7.91
CA CYS A 62 18.05 4.28 -7.64
C CYS A 62 17.17 4.89 -8.74
N SER A 63 16.07 4.19 -9.07
CA SER A 63 15.02 4.72 -9.94
C SER A 63 14.12 5.74 -9.23
N GLU A 64 13.29 6.46 -10.00
CA GLU A 64 12.28 7.35 -9.44
C GLU A 64 11.24 6.58 -8.60
N ARG A 65 10.89 5.35 -9.02
CA ARG A 65 10.02 4.44 -8.28
C ARG A 65 10.63 4.01 -6.95
N ASP A 66 11.92 3.65 -6.93
CA ASP A 66 12.61 3.26 -5.69
C ASP A 66 12.62 4.42 -4.69
N THR A 67 12.81 5.64 -5.20
CA THR A 67 12.73 6.86 -4.39
C THR A 67 11.32 7.07 -3.81
N ALA A 68 10.27 6.82 -4.61
CA ALA A 68 8.89 6.87 -4.13
C ALA A 68 8.60 5.80 -3.05
N MET A 69 9.12 4.58 -3.24
CA MET A 69 9.03 3.50 -2.25
C MET A 69 9.73 3.87 -0.94
N LEU A 70 10.93 4.46 -1.01
CA LEU A 70 11.66 4.93 0.18
C LEU A 70 10.89 6.02 0.93
N ILE A 71 10.37 7.02 0.23
CA ILE A 71 9.58 8.10 0.84
C ILE A 71 8.33 7.55 1.52
N ASN A 72 7.57 6.70 0.81
CA ASN A 72 6.37 6.09 1.39
C ASN A 72 6.72 5.16 2.56
N SER A 73 7.84 4.44 2.51
CA SER A 73 8.32 3.62 3.63
C SER A 73 8.60 4.47 4.87
N LEU A 74 9.27 5.62 4.71
CA LEU A 74 9.51 6.58 5.79
C LEU A 74 8.21 7.16 6.33
N LEU A 75 7.26 7.51 5.46
CA LEU A 75 5.94 8.01 5.87
C LEU A 75 5.18 6.96 6.68
N CYS A 76 5.18 5.70 6.24
CA CYS A 76 4.52 4.61 6.94
C CYS A 76 5.17 4.31 8.31
N ALA A 77 6.50 4.40 8.39
CA ALA A 77 7.24 4.17 9.62
C ALA A 77 7.04 5.29 10.65
N MET A 78 7.05 6.55 10.21
CA MET A 78 6.84 7.70 11.10
C MET A 78 5.36 7.93 11.45
N PHE A 79 4.45 7.55 10.56
CA PHE A 79 3.01 7.74 10.71
C PHE A 79 2.27 6.44 10.37
N PRO A 80 2.10 5.53 11.34
CA PRO A 80 1.40 4.25 11.12
C PRO A 80 -0.03 4.41 10.58
N CYS A 81 -0.65 5.56 10.84
CA CYS A 81 -1.96 5.92 10.30
C CYS A 81 -1.99 6.07 8.77
N MET A 82 -0.83 6.22 8.12
CA MET A 82 -0.74 6.24 6.66
C MET A 82 -1.19 4.93 6.04
N GLY A 83 -0.95 3.79 6.70
CA GLY A 83 -1.47 2.49 6.25
C GLY A 83 -3.00 2.49 6.17
N MET A 84 -3.67 2.99 7.21
CA MET A 84 -5.14 3.13 7.23
C MET A 84 -5.64 4.09 6.15
N TYR A 85 -4.91 5.19 5.92
CA TYR A 85 -5.26 6.16 4.89
C TYR A 85 -5.14 5.57 3.46
N TRP A 86 -4.06 4.84 3.17
CA TRP A 86 -3.89 4.16 1.88
C TRP A 86 -4.94 3.09 1.64
N ARG A 87 -5.27 2.33 2.67
CA ARG A 87 -6.37 1.38 2.64
C ARG A 87 -7.70 2.03 2.27
N LYS A 88 -8.00 3.17 2.89
CA LYS A 88 -9.20 3.97 2.58
C LYS A 88 -9.18 4.46 1.12
N GLN A 89 -8.02 4.88 0.59
CA GLN A 89 -7.91 5.25 -0.82
C GLN A 89 -8.21 4.09 -1.78
N ILE A 90 -7.71 2.89 -1.48
CA ILE A 90 -8.01 1.68 -2.26
C ILE A 90 -9.52 1.39 -2.20
N ARG A 91 -10.10 1.51 -1.01
CA ARG A 91 -11.54 1.31 -0.81
C ARG A 91 -12.37 2.29 -1.64
N ASP A 92 -12.02 3.56 -1.61
CA ASP A 92 -12.71 4.61 -2.36
C ASP A 92 -12.51 4.40 -3.88
N ALA A 93 -11.28 4.11 -4.33
CA ALA A 93 -10.94 3.86 -5.73
C ALA A 93 -11.69 2.68 -6.36
N PHE A 94 -11.89 1.60 -5.60
CA PHE A 94 -12.59 0.40 -6.07
C PHE A 94 -14.05 0.32 -5.61
N SER A 95 -14.62 1.40 -5.04
CA SER A 95 -15.99 1.44 -4.51
C SER A 95 -16.33 0.27 -3.57
N ILE A 96 -15.37 -0.07 -2.71
CA ILE A 96 -15.49 -1.11 -1.69
C ILE A 96 -16.24 -0.52 -0.47
N GLN A 97 -17.21 -1.26 0.07
CA GLN A 97 -17.96 -0.88 1.27
C GLN A 97 -17.09 -1.09 2.50
N GLY A 98 -17.14 -0.13 3.41
CA GLY A 98 -16.41 -0.14 4.67
C GLY A 98 -16.38 1.24 5.29
N SER A 99 -15.79 1.32 6.48
CA SER A 99 -15.61 2.54 7.24
C SER A 99 -14.16 2.69 7.65
N MET A 100 -13.74 3.92 7.96
CA MET A 100 -12.41 4.18 8.53
C MET A 100 -12.19 3.41 9.84
N SER A 101 -13.24 3.22 10.65
CA SER A 101 -13.17 2.41 11.87
C SER A 101 -12.93 0.93 11.59
N GLY A 102 -13.54 0.39 10.53
CA GLY A 102 -13.29 -0.98 10.07
C GLY A 102 -11.88 -1.15 9.51
N ASP A 103 -11.37 -0.14 8.80
CA ASP A 103 -9.99 -0.12 8.29
C ASP A 103 -8.97 -0.06 9.45
N CYS A 104 -9.24 0.75 10.48
CA CYS A 104 -8.44 0.81 11.70
C CYS A 104 -8.43 -0.53 12.44
N PHE A 105 -9.60 -1.13 12.64
CA PHE A 105 -9.71 -2.44 13.30
C PHE A 105 -8.99 -3.53 12.50
N ALA A 106 -9.12 -3.53 11.17
CA ALA A 106 -8.41 -4.47 10.30
C ALA A 106 -6.88 -4.34 10.44
N CYS A 107 -6.36 -3.12 10.39
CA CYS A 107 -4.93 -2.85 10.57
C CYS A 107 -4.44 -3.19 11.99
N ALA A 108 -5.25 -2.93 13.03
CA ALA A 108 -4.90 -3.22 14.42
C ALA A 108 -4.93 -4.73 14.75
N CYS A 109 -5.91 -5.46 14.21
CA CYS A 109 -6.04 -6.90 14.45
C CYS A 109 -5.01 -7.70 13.66
N CYS A 110 -4.79 -7.37 12.38
CA CYS A 110 -3.76 -8.02 11.59
C CYS A 110 -3.38 -7.18 10.36
N PHE A 111 -2.43 -6.28 10.55
CA PHE A 111 -1.86 -5.45 9.47
C PHE A 111 -1.38 -6.27 8.25
N PRO A 112 -0.71 -7.43 8.39
CA PRO A 112 -0.34 -8.27 7.25
C PRO A 112 -1.52 -8.71 6.40
N CYS A 113 -2.59 -9.14 7.04
CA CYS A 113 -3.74 -9.62 6.30
C CYS A 113 -4.51 -8.47 5.64
N ALA A 114 -4.56 -7.30 6.28
CA ALA A 114 -5.08 -6.08 5.67
C ALA A 114 -4.29 -5.71 4.39
N ALA A 115 -2.95 -5.68 4.44
CA ALA A 115 -2.08 -5.35 3.31
C ALA A 115 -2.18 -6.38 2.16
N MET A 116 -2.28 -7.68 2.49
CA MET A 116 -2.49 -8.73 1.49
C MET A 116 -3.86 -8.62 0.83
N GLN A 117 -4.90 -8.31 1.60
CA GLN A 117 -6.26 -8.13 1.08
C GLN A 117 -6.30 -6.96 0.08
N GLU A 118 -5.58 -5.87 0.35
CA GLU A 118 -5.40 -4.75 -0.57
C GLU A 118 -4.70 -5.17 -1.87
N ALA A 119 -3.55 -5.84 -1.76
CA ALA A 119 -2.78 -6.29 -2.93
C ALA A 119 -3.58 -7.25 -3.82
N ARG A 120 -4.33 -8.16 -3.20
CA ARG A 120 -5.22 -9.09 -3.91
C ARG A 120 -6.31 -8.34 -4.66
N GLU A 121 -6.88 -7.28 -4.07
CA GLU A 121 -7.92 -6.50 -4.75
C GLU A 121 -7.39 -5.65 -5.89
N ILE A 122 -6.23 -5.01 -5.71
CA ILE A 122 -5.56 -4.29 -6.80
C ILE A 122 -5.32 -5.25 -7.97
N LYS A 123 -4.77 -6.43 -7.70
CA LYS A 123 -4.51 -7.46 -8.72
C LYS A 123 -5.80 -7.97 -9.38
N LYS A 124 -6.84 -8.27 -8.59
CA LYS A 124 -8.10 -8.84 -9.09
C LYS A 124 -8.88 -7.86 -9.95
N ARG A 125 -8.89 -6.58 -9.59
CA ARG A 125 -9.72 -5.55 -10.25
C ARG A 125 -9.02 -4.87 -11.43
N GLY A 126 -7.90 -5.43 -11.90
CA GLY A 126 -7.17 -4.89 -13.04
C GLY A 126 -6.49 -3.56 -12.75
N GLY A 127 -6.24 -3.25 -11.47
CA GLY A 127 -5.33 -2.19 -11.08
C GLY A 127 -3.93 -2.58 -11.53
N SER A 128 -3.62 -2.27 -12.80
CA SER A 128 -2.29 -2.46 -13.31
C SER A 128 -1.33 -1.56 -12.54
N VAL A 129 -0.14 -2.10 -12.29
CA VAL A 129 1.09 -1.47 -11.81
C VAL A 129 1.52 -0.23 -12.64
N ASN A 130 0.71 0.24 -13.61
CA ASN A 130 1.02 1.28 -14.59
C ASN A 130 -0.12 2.26 -14.94
N ALA A 131 -1.28 2.25 -14.27
CA ALA A 131 -2.36 3.20 -14.55
C ALA A 131 -2.61 4.13 -13.35
N PRO A 132 -2.34 5.44 -13.44
CA PRO A 132 -2.62 6.37 -12.36
C PRO A 132 -4.13 6.44 -12.12
N VAL A 133 -4.57 6.02 -10.93
CA VAL A 133 -5.95 6.16 -10.50
C VAL A 133 -6.21 7.66 -10.28
N GLN A 134 -7.13 8.23 -11.06
CA GLN A 134 -7.57 9.61 -10.89
C GLN A 134 -8.37 9.69 -9.57
N ILE A 135 -7.72 10.17 -8.51
CA ILE A 135 -8.38 10.47 -7.24
C ILE A 135 -9.24 11.73 -7.48
N GLN A 136 -10.55 11.54 -7.70
CA GLN A 136 -11.50 12.63 -7.56
C GLN A 136 -11.59 13.01 -6.08
N MET A 137 -10.92 14.10 -5.71
CA MET A 137 -11.18 14.78 -4.45
C MET A 137 -12.52 15.50 -4.59
N SER A 138 -13.58 14.94 -3.99
CA SER A 138 -14.87 15.62 -3.78
C SER A 138 -14.85 16.41 -2.49
#